data_AF-A0A8J9SU04-F1
#
_entry.id   AF-A0A8J9SU04-F1
#
_cell.length_a   1.000
_cell.length_b   1.000
_cell.length_c   1.000
_cell.angle_alpha   90.00
_cell.angle_beta   90.00
_cell.angle_gamma   90.00
#
_symmetry.space_group_name_H-M   'P 1'
#
loop_
_entity.id
_entity.type
_entity.pdbx_description
1 polymer ?
#
loop_
_entity_poly.entity_id
_entity_poly.type
_entity_poly.pdbx_seq_one_letter_code
_entity_poly.pdbx_strand_id
1 'polypeptide(L)'
;LDPDTAISHWTFEAAMRAAGSVCQAVDQVIAGENRNAFCAVRPPGHHAGPTGIVKCANDPEGGSHGFCLLNNVAIGAAYARSMYRHEGIQKVAIVDFDVHHGNGTEEIIRNLVPLTEKATIRTPFAVGELSSSTYRPWLDETDIHNVFFSSTHGYGHRGFEQPGWFYPASGKSGVSESITNPAMVEKPN
;
A
#
# COMPACT_ATOMS: atom_id res chain seq x y z
N LEU A 1 7.29 -14.39 -2.69
CA LEU A 1 7.99 -13.69 -3.80
C LEU A 1 7.40 -14.17 -5.10
N ASP A 2 7.58 -13.41 -6.16
CA ASP A 2 6.97 -13.60 -7.48
C ASP A 2 8.06 -13.81 -8.57
N PRO A 3 7.68 -13.98 -9.84
CA PRO A 3 8.63 -14.32 -10.91
C PRO A 3 9.68 -13.25 -11.25
N ASP A 4 9.45 -11.98 -10.91
CA ASP A 4 10.34 -10.86 -11.29
C ASP A 4 11.10 -10.24 -10.10
N THR A 5 10.80 -10.64 -8.87
CA THR A 5 11.57 -10.22 -7.68
C THR A 5 12.68 -11.22 -7.34
N ALA A 6 13.86 -11.02 -7.93
CA ALA A 6 15.05 -11.80 -7.62
C ALA A 6 15.68 -11.43 -6.26
N ILE A 7 16.27 -12.41 -5.58
CA ILE A 7 16.94 -12.24 -4.29
C ILE A 7 18.38 -12.79 -4.31
N SER A 8 19.18 -12.28 -3.39
CA SER A 8 20.55 -12.71 -3.09
C SER A 8 20.75 -12.79 -1.58
N HIS A 9 21.89 -13.31 -1.13
CA HIS A 9 22.24 -13.38 0.30
C HIS A 9 22.14 -12.02 1.02
N TRP A 10 22.41 -10.91 0.32
CA TRP A 10 22.41 -9.55 0.89
C TRP A 10 21.06 -8.84 0.82
N THR A 11 20.07 -9.46 0.17
CA THR A 11 18.84 -8.77 -0.20
C THR A 11 18.00 -8.37 1.01
N PHE A 12 17.93 -9.21 2.04
CA PHE A 12 17.18 -8.88 3.25
C PHE A 12 17.81 -7.71 4.00
N GLU A 13 19.14 -7.70 4.13
CA GLU A 13 19.86 -6.59 4.75
C GLU A 13 19.66 -5.28 3.96
N ALA A 14 19.73 -5.34 2.63
CA ALA A 14 19.44 -4.19 1.77
C ALA A 14 18.01 -3.66 1.97
N ALA A 15 17.00 -4.54 2.06
CA ALA A 15 15.62 -4.14 2.32
C ALA A 15 15.46 -3.50 3.72
N MET A 16 16.10 -4.05 4.74
CA MET A 16 16.11 -3.47 6.09
C MET A 16 16.76 -2.08 6.12
N ARG A 17 17.87 -1.89 5.39
CA ARG A 17 18.51 -0.58 5.25
C ARG A 17 17.63 0.41 4.48
N ALA A 18 16.92 -0.05 3.45
CA ALA A 18 15.98 0.80 2.70
C ALA A 18 14.86 1.32 3.61
N ALA A 19 14.18 0.44 4.34
CA ALA A 19 13.14 0.84 5.29
C ALA A 19 13.70 1.69 6.44
N GLY A 20 14.83 1.30 7.01
CA GLY A 20 15.48 2.02 8.12
C GLY A 20 15.90 3.44 7.74
N SER A 21 16.32 3.68 6.49
CA SER A 21 16.63 5.03 6.01
C SER A 21 15.43 5.96 6.04
N VAL A 22 14.22 5.44 5.78
CA VAL A 22 12.98 6.22 5.83
C VAL A 22 12.64 6.58 7.28
N CYS A 23 12.82 5.64 8.21
CA CYS A 23 12.67 5.94 9.64
C CYS A 23 13.68 7.00 10.11
N GLN A 24 14.95 6.86 9.74
CA GLN A 24 15.98 7.86 10.07
C GLN A 24 15.67 9.24 9.46
N ALA A 25 15.14 9.28 8.24
CA ALA A 25 14.70 10.51 7.61
C ALA A 25 13.52 11.16 8.38
N VAL A 26 12.58 10.35 8.87
CA VAL A 26 11.51 10.83 9.76
C VAL A 26 12.10 11.43 11.04
N ASP A 27 13.05 10.75 11.68
CA ASP A 27 13.70 11.25 12.91
C ASP A 27 14.33 12.62 12.70
N GLN A 28 15.13 12.78 11.64
CA GLN A 28 15.84 14.02 11.35
C GLN A 28 14.89 15.18 10.99
N VAL A 29 13.80 14.89 10.28
CA VAL A 29 12.81 15.91 9.92
C VAL A 29 12.03 16.36 11.15
N ILE A 30 11.61 15.44 12.01
CA ILE A 30 10.87 15.76 13.23
C ILE A 30 11.75 16.49 14.24
N ALA A 31 13.01 16.09 14.40
CA ALA A 31 13.99 16.77 15.25
C ALA A 31 14.34 18.20 14.76
N GLY A 32 13.91 18.57 13.55
CA GLY A 32 14.20 19.87 12.95
C GLY A 32 15.63 20.00 12.41
N GLU A 33 16.38 18.90 12.32
CA GLU A 33 17.71 18.88 11.70
C GLU A 33 17.63 19.17 10.19
N ASN A 34 16.55 18.69 9.56
CA ASN A 34 16.28 18.89 8.14
C ASN A 34 14.82 19.33 7.91
N ARG A 35 14.59 20.22 6.94
CA ARG A 35 13.22 20.61 6.55
C ARG A 35 12.48 19.46 5.84
N ASN A 36 13.20 18.66 5.07
CA ASN A 36 12.70 17.51 4.32
C ASN A 36 13.87 16.55 4.05
N ALA A 37 13.56 15.34 3.58
CA ALA A 37 14.55 14.33 3.28
C ALA A 37 14.19 13.52 2.03
N PHE A 38 15.20 13.02 1.33
CA PHE A 38 15.05 12.10 0.21
C PHE A 38 15.83 10.82 0.48
N CYS A 39 15.16 9.68 0.45
CA CYS A 39 15.77 8.37 0.69
C CYS A 39 16.10 7.69 -0.64
N ALA A 40 17.36 7.81 -1.08
CA ALA A 40 17.85 7.18 -2.30
C ALA A 40 18.16 5.69 -2.06
N VAL A 41 17.12 4.84 -2.05
CA VAL A 41 17.25 3.44 -1.59
C VAL A 41 16.79 2.40 -2.60
N ARG A 42 17.28 1.18 -2.39
CA ARG A 42 16.86 -0.04 -3.08
C ARG A 42 16.94 -1.23 -2.11
N PRO A 43 16.03 -2.22 -2.20
CA PRO A 43 14.89 -2.35 -3.13
C PRO A 43 13.73 -1.36 -2.85
N PRO A 44 12.81 -1.17 -3.83
CA PRO A 44 11.58 -0.39 -3.63
C PRO A 44 10.60 -1.09 -2.67
N GLY A 45 9.44 -0.48 -2.41
CA GLY A 45 8.52 -0.99 -1.38
C GLY A 45 7.01 -0.94 -1.65
N HIS A 46 6.49 -0.08 -2.52
CA HIS A 46 5.04 0.21 -2.57
C HIS A 46 4.14 -0.95 -3.06
N HIS A 47 4.71 -2.02 -3.59
CA HIS A 47 3.99 -3.24 -3.96
C HIS A 47 4.00 -4.33 -2.87
N ALA A 48 4.80 -4.17 -1.82
CA ALA A 48 4.82 -5.13 -0.71
C ALA A 48 3.59 -4.92 0.19
N GLY A 49 2.70 -5.91 0.23
CA GLY A 49 1.54 -5.93 1.11
C GLY A 49 1.86 -6.42 2.53
N PRO A 50 0.86 -6.45 3.44
CA PRO A 50 1.04 -6.84 4.84
C PRO A 50 1.48 -8.30 5.02
N THR A 51 1.20 -9.16 4.04
CA THR A 51 1.56 -10.58 4.01
C THR A 51 2.36 -10.95 2.75
N GLY A 52 2.92 -9.95 2.05
CA GLY A 52 3.67 -10.13 0.81
C GLY A 52 2.82 -9.83 -0.42
N ILE A 53 2.52 -10.87 -1.21
CA ILE A 53 1.79 -10.77 -2.49
C ILE A 53 0.37 -10.22 -2.25
N VAL A 54 -0.02 -9.18 -3.00
CA VAL A 54 -1.35 -8.57 -2.96
C VAL A 54 -2.16 -9.03 -4.17
N LYS A 55 -3.32 -9.64 -3.91
CA LYS A 55 -4.26 -10.08 -4.95
C LYS A 55 -5.49 -9.20 -4.93
N CYS A 56 -6.05 -8.90 -6.10
CA CYS A 56 -7.33 -8.20 -6.19
C CYS A 56 -8.22 -8.83 -7.27
N ALA A 57 -9.51 -8.50 -7.27
CA ALA A 57 -10.46 -9.03 -8.27
C ALA A 57 -10.04 -8.72 -9.72
N ASN A 58 -9.33 -7.61 -9.93
CA ASN A 58 -8.84 -7.18 -11.24
C ASN A 58 -7.45 -7.75 -11.58
N ASP A 59 -6.77 -8.37 -10.61
CA ASP A 59 -5.48 -9.06 -10.77
C ASP A 59 -5.45 -10.32 -9.89
N PRO A 60 -6.23 -11.36 -10.25
CA PRO A 60 -6.44 -12.53 -9.41
C PRO A 60 -5.18 -13.40 -9.26
N GLU A 61 -4.28 -13.32 -10.23
CA GLU A 61 -2.97 -13.99 -10.19
C GLU A 61 -1.96 -13.22 -9.32
N GLY A 62 -2.30 -12.01 -8.87
CA GLY A 62 -1.47 -11.17 -8.00
C GLY A 62 -0.40 -10.37 -8.75
N GLY A 63 -0.41 -10.35 -10.08
CA GLY A 63 0.46 -9.48 -10.86
C GLY A 63 1.96 -9.58 -10.54
N SER A 64 2.68 -8.54 -10.96
CA SER A 64 4.04 -8.27 -10.49
C SER A 64 3.96 -7.45 -9.20
N HIS A 65 4.77 -7.81 -8.20
CA HIS A 65 5.06 -7.02 -7.00
C HIS A 65 6.33 -6.18 -7.17
N GLY A 66 6.79 -6.02 -8.41
CA GLY A 66 7.68 -4.97 -8.86
C GLY A 66 8.89 -4.78 -7.96
N PHE A 67 9.63 -5.86 -7.71
CA PHE A 67 10.91 -5.85 -6.98
C PHE A 67 10.82 -5.48 -5.49
N CYS A 68 9.61 -5.31 -4.94
CA CYS A 68 9.39 -4.83 -3.59
C CYS A 68 9.48 -5.95 -2.55
N LEU A 69 10.12 -5.68 -1.41
CA LEU A 69 10.27 -6.65 -0.32
C LEU A 69 9.70 -6.17 1.01
N LEU A 70 9.97 -4.91 1.36
CA LEU A 70 9.40 -4.24 2.53
C LEU A 70 8.77 -2.94 2.06
N ASN A 71 7.59 -2.60 2.59
CA ASN A 71 6.94 -1.36 2.23
C ASN A 71 7.56 -0.18 2.97
N ASN A 72 8.64 0.36 2.41
CA ASN A 72 9.44 1.44 3.03
C ASN A 72 8.58 2.64 3.44
N VAL A 73 7.62 3.04 2.59
CA VAL A 73 6.75 4.22 2.85
C VAL A 73 5.70 3.93 3.92
N ALA A 74 5.08 2.75 3.91
CA ALA A 74 4.13 2.38 4.97
C ALA A 74 4.83 2.18 6.31
N ILE A 75 6.03 1.58 6.33
CA ILE A 75 6.85 1.46 7.54
C ILE A 75 7.20 2.83 8.10
N GLY A 76 7.69 3.76 7.27
CA GLY A 76 8.01 5.12 7.70
C GLY A 76 6.81 5.87 8.25
N ALA A 77 5.65 5.75 7.61
CA ALA A 77 4.41 6.38 8.04
C ALA A 77 3.89 5.81 9.39
N ALA A 78 3.89 4.48 9.53
CA ALA A 78 3.53 3.82 10.78
C ALA A 78 4.51 4.17 11.90
N TYR A 79 5.81 4.20 11.60
CA TYR A 79 6.87 4.58 12.53
C TYR A 79 6.68 6.02 13.03
N ALA A 80 6.46 6.98 12.13
CA ALA A 80 6.22 8.38 12.47
C ALA A 80 5.06 8.52 13.45
N ARG A 81 3.92 7.90 13.16
CA ARG A 81 2.74 7.95 14.03
C ARG A 81 2.97 7.24 15.36
N SER A 82 3.61 6.08 15.35
CA SER A 82 3.83 5.28 16.56
C SER A 82 4.81 5.96 17.53
N MET A 83 5.97 6.42 17.03
CA MET A 83 7.04 6.98 17.84
C MET A 83 6.76 8.42 18.27
N TYR A 84 6.17 9.23 17.38
CA TYR A 84 6.02 10.67 17.56
C TYR A 84 4.59 11.12 17.86
N ARG A 85 3.71 10.20 18.29
CA ARG A 85 2.34 10.53 18.74
C ARG A 85 2.27 11.61 19.80
N HIS A 86 3.24 11.62 20.73
CA HIS A 86 3.32 12.60 21.83
C HIS A 86 3.82 13.97 21.37
N GLU A 87 4.50 14.02 20.22
CA GLU A 87 4.98 15.25 19.58
C GLU A 87 3.93 15.82 18.58
N GLY A 88 2.74 15.23 18.57
CA GLY A 88 1.60 15.73 17.77
C GLY A 88 1.46 15.09 16.39
N ILE A 89 2.27 14.09 16.04
CA ILE A 89 2.15 13.36 14.76
C ILE A 89 0.99 12.37 14.84
N GLN A 90 -0.22 12.89 14.59
CA GLN A 90 -1.46 12.11 14.61
C GLN A 90 -1.85 11.66 13.21
N LYS A 91 -1.60 12.49 12.19
CA LYS A 91 -2.05 12.28 10.81
C LYS A 91 -0.87 12.11 9.86
N VAL A 92 -1.05 11.25 8.86
CA VAL A 92 -0.06 11.03 7.80
C VAL A 92 -0.75 10.94 6.44
N ALA A 93 -0.11 11.48 5.42
CA ALA A 93 -0.56 11.38 4.03
C ALA A 93 0.54 10.73 3.20
N ILE A 94 0.20 9.65 2.50
CA ILE A 94 1.08 8.98 1.54
C ILE A 94 0.58 9.32 0.15
N VAL A 95 1.44 9.97 -0.64
CA VAL A 95 1.16 10.36 -2.02
C VAL A 95 2.10 9.58 -2.92
N ASP A 96 1.53 8.68 -3.73
CA ASP A 96 2.24 7.83 -4.66
C ASP A 96 2.02 8.34 -6.11
N PHE A 97 3.13 8.65 -6.77
CA PHE A 97 3.16 9.12 -8.16
C PHE A 97 4.02 8.20 -9.04
N ASP A 98 4.31 6.99 -8.58
CA ASP A 98 4.90 5.96 -9.42
C ASP A 98 3.94 5.59 -10.56
N VAL A 99 4.50 5.21 -11.72
CA VAL A 99 3.70 4.79 -12.87
C VAL A 99 2.89 3.53 -12.58
N HIS A 100 3.36 2.68 -11.66
CA HIS A 100 2.66 1.50 -11.19
C HIS A 100 1.83 1.84 -9.95
N HIS A 101 0.64 1.26 -9.87
CA HIS A 101 -0.17 1.41 -8.67
C HIS A 101 0.50 0.75 -7.46
N GLY A 102 0.69 1.50 -6.37
CA GLY A 102 1.15 0.99 -5.07
C GLY A 102 0.12 0.12 -4.35
N ASN A 103 -0.22 -1.03 -4.95
CA ASN A 103 -1.18 -2.02 -4.42
C ASN A 103 -0.79 -2.53 -3.03
N GLY A 104 0.50 -2.68 -2.74
CA GLY A 104 1.01 -3.06 -1.42
C GLY A 104 0.64 -2.03 -0.36
N THR A 105 0.89 -0.75 -0.67
CA THR A 105 0.54 0.37 0.21
C THR A 105 -0.97 0.48 0.40
N GLU A 106 -1.74 0.33 -0.68
CA GLU A 106 -3.20 0.32 -0.61
C GLU A 106 -3.72 -0.77 0.34
N GLU A 107 -3.22 -2.00 0.17
CA GLU A 107 -3.65 -3.16 0.96
C GLU A 107 -3.32 -2.98 2.44
N ILE A 108 -2.13 -2.46 2.77
CA ILE A 108 -1.76 -2.17 4.16
C ILE A 108 -2.75 -1.18 4.79
N ILE A 109 -3.15 -0.14 4.05
CA ILE A 109 -4.01 0.92 4.57
C ILE A 109 -5.46 0.44 4.70
N ARG A 110 -5.93 -0.43 3.80
CA ARG A 110 -7.23 -1.10 3.94
C ARG A 110 -7.32 -1.94 5.21
N ASN A 111 -6.21 -2.53 5.65
CA ASN A 111 -6.13 -3.32 6.88
C ASN A 111 -6.11 -2.47 8.18
N LEU A 112 -6.09 -1.14 8.07
CA LEU A 112 -6.33 -0.22 9.20
C LEU A 112 -7.80 -0.13 9.59
N VAL A 113 -8.69 -0.69 8.79
CA VAL A 113 -10.14 -0.74 9.07
C VAL A 113 -10.47 -2.13 9.57
N PRO A 114 -11.20 -2.27 10.70
CA PRO A 114 -11.70 -3.57 11.13
C PRO A 114 -12.60 -4.19 10.05
N LEU A 115 -12.16 -5.30 9.48
CA LEU A 115 -12.89 -6.09 8.50
C LEU A 115 -13.13 -7.50 9.05
N THR A 116 -14.13 -8.18 8.50
CA THR A 116 -14.35 -9.61 8.77
C THR A 116 -14.29 -10.34 7.46
N GLU A 117 -13.28 -11.19 7.32
CA GLU A 117 -13.18 -12.11 6.21
C GLU A 117 -14.02 -13.35 6.49
N LYS A 118 -14.73 -13.80 5.47
CA LYS A 118 -15.57 -15.00 5.53
C LYS A 118 -15.08 -16.00 4.50
N ALA A 119 -14.81 -17.22 4.95
CA ALA A 119 -14.44 -18.34 4.11
C ALA A 119 -15.51 -19.43 4.18
N THR A 120 -16.07 -19.80 3.03
CA THR A 120 -16.97 -20.95 2.94
C THR A 120 -16.15 -22.23 2.93
N ILE A 121 -16.40 -23.10 3.91
CA ILE A 121 -15.81 -24.44 3.98
C ILE A 121 -16.85 -25.42 3.44
N ARG A 122 -16.55 -26.07 2.32
CA ARG A 122 -17.41 -27.08 1.72
C ARG A 122 -16.74 -28.45 1.77
N THR A 123 -17.46 -29.42 2.31
CA THR A 123 -17.12 -30.85 2.24
C THR A 123 -18.21 -31.58 1.45
N PRO A 124 -18.02 -32.86 1.08
CA PRO A 124 -19.09 -33.64 0.43
C PRO A 124 -20.37 -33.79 1.27
N PHE A 125 -20.31 -33.56 2.59
CA PHE A 125 -21.41 -33.85 3.53
C PHE A 125 -21.98 -32.61 4.23
N ALA A 126 -21.27 -31.47 4.20
CA ALA A 126 -21.67 -30.25 4.88
C ALA A 126 -21.04 -29.00 4.27
N VAL A 127 -21.73 -27.88 4.42
CA VAL A 127 -21.24 -26.53 4.13
C VAL A 127 -21.25 -25.73 5.43
N GLY A 128 -20.14 -25.07 5.74
CA GLY A 128 -20.00 -24.16 6.87
C GLY A 128 -19.34 -22.84 6.46
N GLU A 129 -19.40 -21.85 7.34
CA GLU A 129 -18.75 -20.55 7.17
C GLU A 129 -17.78 -20.32 8.33
N LEU A 130 -16.51 -20.06 8.01
CA LEU A 130 -15.51 -19.57 8.94
C LEU A 130 -15.43 -18.05 8.79
N SER A 131 -15.56 -17.32 9.89
CA SER A 131 -15.34 -15.87 9.93
C SER A 131 -14.10 -15.56 10.75
N SER A 132 -13.24 -14.67 10.25
CA SER A 132 -12.07 -14.16 10.95
C SER A 132 -11.99 -12.65 10.81
N SER A 133 -11.74 -11.94 11.91
CA SER A 133 -11.51 -10.50 11.86
C SER A 133 -10.11 -10.21 11.29
N THR A 134 -10.03 -9.25 10.37
CA THR A 134 -8.78 -8.67 9.88
C THR A 134 -8.72 -7.22 10.34
N TYR A 135 -7.78 -6.94 11.25
CA TYR A 135 -7.55 -5.60 11.77
C TYR A 135 -6.11 -5.48 12.28
N ARG A 136 -5.36 -4.50 11.78
CA ARG A 136 -3.99 -4.21 12.19
C ARG A 136 -3.76 -2.71 12.31
N PRO A 137 -4.18 -2.06 13.42
CA PRO A 137 -3.92 -0.65 13.60
C PRO A 137 -2.41 -0.38 13.69
N TRP A 138 -1.98 0.75 13.16
CA TRP A 138 -0.66 1.31 13.41
C TRP A 138 -0.60 1.98 14.77
N LEU A 139 -1.69 2.63 15.20
CA LEU A 139 -1.80 3.25 16.52
C LEU A 139 -3.06 2.77 17.25
N ASP A 140 -4.25 3.09 16.72
CA ASP A 140 -5.53 2.80 17.37
C ASP A 140 -6.70 2.76 16.37
N GLU A 141 -7.93 2.64 16.87
CA GLU A 141 -9.18 2.60 16.09
C GLU A 141 -9.48 3.85 15.25
N THR A 142 -8.78 4.95 15.50
CA THR A 142 -8.96 6.21 14.75
C THR A 142 -8.07 6.28 13.52
N ASP A 143 -7.23 5.29 13.27
CA ASP A 143 -6.29 5.24 12.15
C ASP A 143 -6.94 5.49 10.79
N ILE A 144 -8.16 5.01 10.59
CA ILE A 144 -8.94 5.24 9.37
C ILE A 144 -9.18 6.73 9.04
N HIS A 145 -9.22 7.59 10.06
CA HIS A 145 -9.42 9.03 9.90
C HIS A 145 -8.10 9.82 9.84
N ASN A 146 -6.99 9.15 10.10
CA ASN A 146 -5.69 9.76 10.33
C ASN A 146 -4.64 9.33 9.29
N VAL A 147 -4.92 8.31 8.48
CA VAL A 147 -4.04 7.86 7.41
C VAL A 147 -4.73 8.08 6.07
N PHE A 148 -4.13 8.93 5.24
CA PHE A 148 -4.58 9.19 3.87
C PHE A 148 -3.62 8.55 2.87
N PHE A 149 -4.17 7.92 1.84
CA PHE A 149 -3.40 7.43 0.70
C PHE A 149 -4.04 7.82 -0.62
N SER A 150 -3.20 8.29 -1.53
CA SER A 150 -3.56 8.55 -2.92
C SER A 150 -2.46 8.03 -3.82
N SER A 151 -2.84 7.39 -4.92
CA SER A 151 -1.94 6.91 -5.94
C SER A 151 -2.40 7.39 -7.31
N THR A 152 -1.51 8.06 -8.04
CA THR A 152 -1.69 8.42 -9.45
C THR A 152 -0.76 7.55 -10.28
N HIS A 153 -1.32 6.71 -11.15
CA HIS A 153 -0.59 5.69 -11.88
C HIS A 153 -1.14 5.54 -13.30
N GLY A 154 -0.40 4.85 -14.16
CA GLY A 154 -0.86 4.47 -15.49
C GLY A 154 -2.03 3.49 -15.40
N TYR A 155 -3.04 3.67 -16.25
CA TYR A 155 -4.19 2.77 -16.36
C TYR A 155 -4.46 2.42 -17.82
N GLY A 156 -4.60 1.12 -18.12
CA GLY A 156 -4.85 0.63 -19.47
C GLY A 156 -4.70 -0.88 -19.58
N HIS A 157 -4.93 -1.45 -20.76
CA HIS A 157 -4.72 -2.88 -21.00
C HIS A 157 -3.22 -3.23 -21.05
N ARG A 158 -2.83 -4.44 -20.60
CA ARG A 158 -1.42 -4.91 -20.61
C ARG A 158 -0.84 -5.12 -22.03
N GLY A 159 -1.63 -4.95 -23.09
CA GLY A 159 -1.24 -5.07 -24.49
C GLY A 159 -2.23 -5.93 -25.28
N PHE A 160 -1.96 -6.13 -26.58
CA PHE A 160 -2.84 -6.91 -27.47
C PHE A 160 -2.77 -8.44 -27.23
N GLU A 161 -1.64 -8.94 -26.70
CA GLU A 161 -1.39 -10.38 -26.55
C GLU A 161 -1.55 -10.89 -25.10
N GLN A 162 -1.59 -10.00 -24.10
CA GLN A 162 -1.77 -10.37 -22.70
C GLN A 162 -3.10 -9.84 -22.17
N PRO A 163 -4.06 -10.72 -21.81
CA PRO A 163 -5.31 -10.28 -21.20
C PRO A 163 -5.05 -9.64 -19.83
N GLY A 164 -5.89 -8.65 -19.47
CA GLY A 164 -5.81 -7.96 -18.18
C GLY A 164 -5.50 -6.47 -18.30
N TRP A 165 -5.25 -5.85 -17.14
CA TRP A 165 -5.03 -4.42 -16.99
C TRP A 165 -3.65 -4.16 -16.38
N PHE A 166 -2.98 -3.10 -16.82
CA PHE A 166 -1.73 -2.62 -16.24
C PHE A 166 -2.02 -2.10 -14.83
N TYR A 167 -1.49 -2.79 -13.82
CA TYR A 167 -1.66 -2.52 -12.38
C TYR A 167 -3.06 -2.00 -12.01
N PRO A 168 -4.11 -2.82 -12.21
CA PRO A 168 -5.45 -2.39 -11.92
C PRO A 168 -5.57 -2.29 -10.41
N ALA A 169 -5.67 -1.06 -9.90
CA ALA A 169 -6.02 -0.81 -8.51
C ALA A 169 -7.27 -1.63 -8.10
N SER A 170 -7.53 -1.69 -6.80
CA SER A 170 -8.62 -2.47 -6.19
C SER A 170 -10.05 -2.24 -6.74
N GLY A 171 -10.27 -1.27 -7.63
CA GLY A 171 -11.53 -1.11 -8.36
C GLY A 171 -12.55 -0.23 -7.65
N LYS A 172 -12.31 1.07 -7.67
CA LYS A 172 -13.27 2.18 -7.87
C LYS A 172 -12.44 3.46 -7.88
N SER A 173 -11.87 3.79 -9.04
CA SER A 173 -11.27 5.12 -9.22
C SER A 173 -12.41 6.13 -9.32
N GLY A 174 -12.44 7.16 -8.48
CA GLY A 174 -13.33 8.33 -8.67
C GLY A 174 -13.03 9.14 -9.95
N VAL A 175 -12.31 8.54 -10.90
CA VAL A 175 -11.68 9.18 -12.05
C VAL A 175 -12.26 8.68 -13.37
N SER A 176 -12.97 7.55 -13.41
CA SER A 176 -13.56 7.06 -14.68
C SER A 176 -14.81 7.86 -15.10
N GLU A 177 -15.54 8.44 -14.15
CA GLU A 177 -16.69 9.31 -14.45
C GLU A 177 -16.29 10.76 -14.73
N SER A 178 -15.15 11.23 -14.23
CA SER A 178 -14.71 12.63 -14.41
C SER A 178 -13.94 12.88 -15.71
N ILE A 179 -13.36 11.85 -16.32
CA ILE A 179 -12.78 11.94 -17.69
C ILE A 179 -13.91 11.97 -18.74
N THR A 180 -15.08 11.41 -18.44
CA THR A 180 -16.24 11.37 -19.36
C THR A 180 -17.26 12.46 -19.08
N ASN A 181 -17.28 13.07 -17.88
CA ASN A 181 -18.19 14.16 -17.54
C ASN A 181 -17.53 15.21 -16.62
N PRO A 182 -17.08 16.36 -17.15
CA PRO A 182 -16.42 17.42 -16.37
C PRO A 182 -17.34 18.14 -15.37
N ALA A 183 -18.63 17.80 -15.30
CA ALA A 183 -19.58 18.34 -14.33
C ALA A 183 -19.43 17.78 -12.90
N MET A 184 -18.64 16.71 -12.72
CA MET A 184 -18.44 16.03 -11.42
C MET A 184 -17.22 16.55 -10.63
N VAL A 185 -16.50 17.54 -11.16
CA VAL A 185 -15.47 18.24 -10.39
C VAL A 185 -16.19 19.25 -9.50
N GLU A 186 -16.31 18.95 -8.20
CA GLU A 186 -16.68 19.96 -7.23
C GLU A 186 -15.73 21.16 -7.37
N LYS A 187 -16.30 22.31 -7.71
CA LYS A 187 -15.54 23.55 -7.76
C LYS A 187 -15.14 23.91 -6.32
N PRO A 188 -13.88 24.25 -6.06
CA PRO A 188 -13.51 24.79 -4.76
C PRO A 188 -14.30 26.09 -4.52
N ASN A 189 -14.88 26.21 -3.33
CA ASN A 189 -15.55 27.42 -2.86
C ASN A 189 -14.65 28.65 -2.97
#